data_AF-A0AAW4BMJ0-F1
#
_entry.id   AF-A0AAW4BMJ0-F1
#
_cell.length_a   1.000
_cell.length_b   1.000
_cell.length_c   1.000
_cell.angle_alpha   90.00
_cell.angle_beta   90.00
_cell.angle_gamma   90.00
#
_symmetry.space_group_name_H-M   'P 1'
#
loop_
_entity.id
_entity.type
_entity.pdbx_description
1 polymer ?
#
loop_
_entity_poly.entity_id
_entity_poly.type
_entity_poly.pdbx_seq_one_letter_code
_entity_poly.pdbx_strand_id
1 'polypeptide(L)'
;HVFNGQIANPDHAYPNLVQLVLPEMLVGFFAAVVVGAVFSTFSGGLNSSVTLFTVNIFQKSLKPDATEAQTVSVGKWLGLSLALISMIVAPLVANAPDGLFYLIQQLQGLFNSPI
;
A
#
# COMPACT_ATOMS: atom_id res chain seq x y z
N HIS A 1 -25.69 -4.09 -20.91
CA HIS A 1 -26.68 -3.03 -20.69
C HIS A 1 -26.55 -2.28 -19.35
N VAL A 2 -25.75 -2.73 -18.37
CA VAL A 2 -25.63 -2.00 -17.06
C VAL A 2 -24.49 -0.97 -17.02
N PHE A 3 -23.45 -1.14 -17.84
CA PHE A 3 -22.34 -0.18 -17.96
C PHE A 3 -22.24 0.29 -19.41
N ASN A 4 -22.96 1.37 -19.74
CA ASN A 4 -23.04 1.97 -21.08
C ASN A 4 -21.77 2.76 -21.42
N GLY A 5 -20.59 2.12 -21.39
CA GLY A 5 -19.32 2.74 -21.81
C GLY A 5 -18.82 3.91 -20.96
N GLN A 6 -19.45 4.18 -19.81
CA GLN A 6 -19.06 5.26 -18.89
C GLN A 6 -18.55 4.67 -17.57
N ILE A 7 -17.37 4.07 -17.60
CA ILE A 7 -16.57 3.97 -16.37
C ILE A 7 -15.51 5.05 -16.51
N ALA A 8 -15.78 6.24 -15.96
CA ALA A 8 -14.86 7.38 -16.03
C ALA A 8 -13.50 7.09 -15.34
N ASN A 9 -13.47 6.11 -14.44
CA ASN A 9 -12.25 5.58 -13.84
C ASN A 9 -12.39 4.07 -13.54
N PRO A 10 -11.62 3.19 -14.20
CA PRO A 10 -11.68 1.73 -14.05
C PRO A 10 -11.60 1.23 -12.61
N ASP A 11 -10.91 1.97 -11.73
CA ASP A 11 -10.66 1.59 -10.34
C ASP A 11 -11.94 1.59 -9.48
N HIS A 12 -13.01 2.28 -9.92
CA HIS A 12 -14.31 2.31 -9.24
C HIS A 12 -15.30 1.22 -9.69
N ALA A 13 -14.95 0.43 -10.72
CA ALA A 13 -15.86 -0.57 -11.26
C ALA A 13 -16.22 -1.65 -10.22
N TYR A 14 -15.24 -2.15 -9.49
CA TYR A 14 -15.43 -3.24 -8.52
C TYR A 14 -16.26 -2.80 -7.28
N PRO A 15 -15.98 -1.66 -6.62
CA PRO A 15 -16.84 -1.15 -5.55
C PRO A 15 -18.29 -0.90 -5.98
N ASN A 16 -18.51 -0.38 -7.20
CA ASN A 16 -19.85 -0.10 -7.70
C ASN A 16 -20.65 -1.40 -7.97
N LEU A 17 -19.98 -2.45 -8.45
CA LEU A 17 -20.59 -3.77 -8.61
C LEU A 17 -21.01 -4.38 -7.27
N VAL A 18 -20.14 -4.28 -6.26
CA VAL A 18 -20.41 -4.77 -4.91
C VAL A 18 -21.65 -4.09 -4.32
N GLN A 19 -21.78 -2.76 -4.46
CA GLN A 19 -22.95 -2.01 -4.00
C GLN A 19 -24.24 -2.41 -4.71
N LEU A 20 -24.17 -2.79 -5.99
CA LEU A 20 -25.36 -3.18 -6.77
C LEU A 20 -25.84 -4.60 -6.43
N VAL A 21 -24.95 -5.47 -5.97
CA VAL A 21 -25.22 -6.91 -5.76
C VAL A 21 -25.51 -7.26 -4.29
N LEU A 22 -24.98 -6.50 -3.33
CA LEU A 22 -25.09 -6.81 -1.90
C LEU A 22 -26.20 -6.01 -1.18
N PRO A 23 -26.87 -6.60 -0.17
CA PRO A 23 -27.76 -5.87 0.74
C PRO A 23 -27.00 -4.78 1.51
N GLU A 24 -27.67 -3.68 1.85
CA GLU A 24 -27.07 -2.51 2.52
C GLU A 24 -26.21 -2.85 3.76
N MET A 25 -26.66 -3.78 4.60
CA MET A 25 -25.90 -4.22 5.78
C MET A 25 -24.55 -4.88 5.44
N LEU A 26 -24.45 -5.56 4.31
CA LEU A 26 -23.23 -6.28 3.91
C LEU A 26 -22.24 -5.40 3.13
N VAL A 27 -22.70 -4.28 2.56
CA VAL A 27 -21.82 -3.30 1.89
C VAL A 27 -20.84 -2.68 2.88
N GLY A 28 -21.33 -2.27 4.06
CA GLY A 28 -20.47 -1.74 5.13
C GLY A 28 -19.48 -2.78 5.67
N PHE A 29 -19.94 -4.02 5.85
CA PHE A 29 -19.07 -5.13 6.26
C PHE A 29 -17.96 -5.38 5.22
N PHE A 30 -18.30 -5.42 3.94
CA PHE A 30 -17.34 -5.60 2.87
C PHE A 30 -16.29 -4.48 2.84
N ALA A 31 -16.72 -3.21 2.96
CA ALA A 31 -15.80 -2.08 3.03
C ALA A 31 -14.82 -2.21 4.22
N ALA A 32 -15.31 -2.62 5.39
CA ALA A 32 -14.47 -2.87 6.56
C ALA A 32 -13.43 -3.99 6.32
N VAL A 33 -13.83 -5.09 5.68
CA VAL A 33 -12.93 -6.20 5.33
C VAL A 33 -11.84 -5.76 4.35
N VAL A 34 -12.18 -4.99 3.31
CA VAL A 34 -11.21 -4.47 2.34
C VAL A 34 -10.20 -3.56 3.02
N VAL A 35 -10.67 -2.63 3.85
CA VAL A 35 -9.81 -1.74 4.63
C VAL A 35 -8.88 -2.54 5.56
N GLY A 36 -9.41 -3.56 6.24
CA GLY A 36 -8.63 -4.48 7.06
C GLY A 36 -7.55 -5.22 6.27
N ALA A 37 -7.88 -5.72 5.09
CA ALA A 37 -6.93 -6.41 4.21
C ALA A 37 -5.79 -5.48 3.74
N VAL A 38 -6.12 -4.22 3.41
CA VAL A 38 -5.13 -3.18 3.07
C VAL A 38 -4.20 -2.91 4.25
N PHE A 39 -4.75 -2.72 5.46
CA PHE A 39 -3.93 -2.49 6.65
C PHE A 39 -3.04 -3.67 7.02
N SER A 40 -3.52 -4.90 6.84
CA SER A 40 -2.72 -6.11 7.04
C SER A 40 -1.52 -6.15 6.09
N THR A 41 -1.76 -5.87 4.80
CA THR A 41 -0.71 -5.84 3.78
C THR A 41 0.29 -4.72 4.04
N PHE A 42 -0.20 -3.52 4.38
CA PHE A 42 0.63 -2.37 4.71
C PHE A 42 1.52 -2.61 5.92
N SER A 43 0.95 -3.17 7.00
CA SER A 43 1.70 -3.50 8.21
C SER A 43 2.75 -4.58 7.95
N GLY A 44 2.42 -5.59 7.13
CA GLY A 44 3.37 -6.60 6.68
C GLY A 44 4.54 -6.00 5.88
N GLY A 45 4.24 -5.11 4.94
CA GLY A 45 5.24 -4.37 4.15
C GLY A 45 6.16 -3.53 5.04
N LEU A 46 5.60 -2.73 5.95
CA LEU A 46 6.36 -1.92 6.90
C LEU A 46 7.27 -2.77 7.79
N ASN A 47 6.75 -3.87 8.35
CA ASN A 47 7.54 -4.74 9.22
C ASN A 47 8.71 -5.39 8.47
N SER A 48 8.48 -5.79 7.20
CA SER A 48 9.54 -6.32 6.34
C SER A 48 10.60 -5.24 6.02
N SER A 49 10.18 -4.05 5.61
CA SER A 49 11.09 -2.92 5.32
C SER A 49 11.89 -2.48 6.55
N VAL A 50 11.25 -2.40 7.71
CA VAL A 50 11.92 -2.10 8.99
C VAL A 50 12.93 -3.18 9.34
N THR A 51 12.58 -4.46 9.19
CA THR A 51 13.53 -5.57 9.44
C THR A 51 14.72 -5.51 8.49
N LEU A 52 14.47 -5.32 7.18
CA LEU A 52 15.53 -5.18 6.19
C LEU A 52 16.46 -4.02 6.51
N PHE A 53 15.92 -2.86 6.86
CA PHE A 53 16.72 -1.68 7.21
C PHE A 53 17.47 -1.88 8.52
N THR A 54 16.80 -2.34 9.56
CA THR A 54 17.39 -2.49 10.90
C THR A 54 18.51 -3.52 10.91
N VAL A 55 18.33 -4.67 10.25
CA VAL A 55 19.34 -5.73 10.19
C VAL A 55 20.47 -5.38 9.21
N ASN A 56 20.15 -4.97 7.98
CA ASN A 56 21.17 -4.79 6.94
C ASN A 56 21.91 -3.46 7.01
N ILE A 57 21.26 -2.39 7.50
CA ILE A 57 21.83 -1.04 7.53
C ILE A 57 22.14 -0.62 8.96
N PHE A 58 21.14 -0.64 9.85
CA PHE A 58 21.32 -0.07 11.19
C PHE A 58 22.29 -0.87 12.06
N GLN A 59 22.04 -2.17 12.27
CA GLN A 59 22.92 -3.03 13.07
C GLN A 59 24.23 -3.30 12.33
N LYS A 60 24.19 -3.64 11.04
CA LYS A 60 25.41 -4.03 10.33
C LYS A 60 26.35 -2.88 9.97
N SER A 61 25.84 -1.68 9.69
CA SER A 61 26.66 -0.56 9.18
C SER A 61 26.72 0.66 10.08
N LEU A 62 25.63 1.03 10.78
CA LEU A 62 25.63 2.24 11.63
C LEU A 62 25.99 1.97 13.09
N LYS A 63 25.46 0.91 13.69
CA LYS A 63 25.58 0.66 15.13
C LYS A 63 25.47 -0.84 15.47
N PRO A 64 26.58 -1.60 15.38
CA PRO A 64 26.65 -3.04 15.65
C PRO A 64 26.22 -3.44 17.06
N ASP A 65 26.51 -2.60 18.06
CA ASP A 65 26.17 -2.85 19.47
C ASP A 65 24.81 -2.22 19.86
N ALA A 66 23.90 -2.03 18.90
CA ALA A 66 22.59 -1.47 19.19
C ALA A 66 21.77 -2.43 20.07
N THR A 67 21.21 -1.89 21.16
CA THR A 67 20.27 -2.62 22.02
C THR A 67 18.92 -2.80 21.33
N GLU A 68 18.17 -3.84 21.69
CA GLU A 68 16.84 -4.11 21.12
C GLU A 68 15.91 -2.88 21.22
N ALA A 69 15.93 -2.17 22.35
CA ALA A 69 15.14 -0.97 22.55
C ALA A 69 15.48 0.17 21.55
N GLN A 70 16.76 0.32 21.19
CA GLN A 70 17.21 1.29 20.19
C GLN A 70 16.75 0.86 18.79
N THR A 71 16.90 -0.42 18.44
CA THR A 71 16.45 -0.96 17.16
C THR A 71 14.94 -0.81 16.97
N VAL A 72 14.14 -1.09 18.00
CA VAL A 72 12.68 -0.90 17.97
C VAL A 72 12.31 0.57 17.83
N SER A 73 12.99 1.47 18.55
CA SER A 73 12.72 2.91 18.47
C SER A 73 13.01 3.47 17.09
N VAL A 74 14.13 3.08 16.48
CA VAL A 74 14.47 3.46 15.10
C VAL A 74 13.46 2.88 14.11
N GLY A 75 13.06 1.61 14.29
CA GLY A 75 12.04 0.98 13.46
C GLY A 75 10.69 1.71 13.50
N LYS A 76 10.26 2.17 14.68
CA LYS A 76 9.03 2.98 14.83
C LYS A 76 9.12 4.31 14.06
N TRP A 77 10.24 5.02 14.19
CA TRP A 77 10.45 6.28 13.46
C TRP A 77 10.50 6.07 11.94
N LEU A 78 11.15 5.00 11.49
CA LEU A 78 11.15 4.61 10.08
C LEU A 78 9.75 4.31 9.58
N GLY A 79 8.99 3.48 10.30
CA GLY A 79 7.61 3.17 9.95
C GLY A 79 6.73 4.43 9.85
N LEU A 80 6.88 5.36 10.81
CA LEU A 80 6.16 6.64 10.79
C LEU A 80 6.55 7.50 9.58
N SER A 81 7.84 7.60 9.27
CA SER A 81 8.32 8.36 8.11
C SER A 81 7.80 7.80 6.78
N LEU A 82 7.83 6.47 6.62
CA LEU A 82 7.28 5.80 5.45
C LEU A 82 5.77 5.99 5.31
N ALA A 83 5.04 5.97 6.42
CA ALA A 83 3.61 6.25 6.43
C ALA A 83 3.30 7.69 5.96
N LEU A 84 4.06 8.68 6.43
CA LEU A 84 3.90 10.08 6.01
C LEU A 84 4.21 10.26 4.52
N ILE A 85 5.31 9.68 4.04
CA ILE A 85 5.68 9.71 2.61
C ILE A 85 4.58 9.04 1.78
N SER A 86 4.09 7.89 2.21
CA SER A 86 3.01 7.17 1.52
C SER A 86 1.73 8.02 1.44
N MET A 87 1.37 8.74 2.51
CA MET A 87 0.21 9.64 2.53
C MET A 87 0.34 10.80 1.54
N ILE A 88 1.57 11.29 1.29
CA ILE A 88 1.85 12.33 0.29
C ILE A 88 1.80 11.76 -1.13
N VAL A 89 2.29 10.54 -1.34
CA VAL A 89 2.32 9.87 -2.65
C VAL A 89 0.94 9.31 -3.04
N ALA A 90 0.11 8.91 -2.08
CA ALA A 90 -1.23 8.39 -2.30
C ALA A 90 -2.12 9.25 -3.24
N PRO A 91 -2.23 10.58 -3.06
CA PRO A 91 -3.00 11.41 -4.00
C PRO A 91 -2.38 11.47 -5.39
N LEU A 92 -1.06 11.41 -5.54
CA LEU A 92 -0.41 11.36 -6.85
C LEU A 92 -0.79 10.08 -7.60
N VAL A 93 -0.85 8.96 -6.87
CA VAL A 93 -1.25 7.66 -7.39
C VAL A 93 -2.75 7.61 -7.71
N ALA A 94 -3.61 8.19 -6.86
CA ALA A 94 -5.04 8.25 -7.09
C ALA A 94 -5.44 9.11 -8.30
N ASN A 95 -4.62 10.11 -8.63
CA ASN A 95 -4.80 10.98 -9.80
C ASN A 95 -4.00 10.50 -11.03
N ALA A 96 -3.53 9.24 -11.04
CA ALA A 96 -2.79 8.70 -12.17
C ALA A 96 -3.69 8.65 -13.43
N PRO A 97 -3.27 9.25 -14.57
CA PRO A 97 -4.13 9.46 -15.74
C PRO A 97 -4.62 8.18 -16.41
N ASP A 98 -3.84 7.09 -16.34
CA ASP A 98 -4.13 5.81 -16.98
C ASP A 98 -4.70 4.75 -16.01
N GLY A 99 -4.99 5.14 -14.77
CA GLY A 99 -5.50 4.26 -13.70
C GLY A 99 -4.40 3.51 -12.92
N LEU A 100 -4.75 3.04 -11.72
CA LEU A 100 -3.81 2.43 -10.77
C LEU A 100 -3.14 1.17 -11.32
N PHE A 101 -3.91 0.31 -12.01
CA PHE A 101 -3.41 -0.95 -12.54
C PHE A 101 -2.30 -0.76 -13.58
N TYR A 102 -2.42 0.26 -14.43
CA TYR A 102 -1.40 0.57 -15.43
C TYR A 102 -0.14 1.14 -14.80
N LEU A 103 -0.27 2.01 -13.80
CA LEU A 103 0.87 2.52 -13.02
C LEU A 103 1.64 1.36 -12.35
N ILE A 104 0.95 0.41 -11.72
CA ILE A 104 1.59 -0.76 -11.10
C ILE A 104 2.34 -1.59 -12.14
N GLN A 105 1.77 -1.81 -13.34
CA GLN A 105 2.44 -2.53 -14.41
C GLN A 105 3.69 -1.80 -14.90
N GLN A 106 3.66 -0.48 -15.06
CA GLN A 106 4.84 0.30 -15.43
C GLN A 106 5.95 0.18 -14.39
N LEU A 107 5.62 0.30 -13.10
CA LEU A 107 6.59 0.14 -12.02
C LEU A 107 7.20 -1.27 -12.03
N GLN A 108 6.39 -2.31 -12.15
CA GLN A 108 6.88 -3.68 -12.27
C GLN A 108 7.75 -3.86 -13.52
N GLY A 109 7.38 -3.23 -14.64
CA GLY A 109 8.18 -3.22 -15.86
C GLY A 109 9.53 -2.55 -15.68
N LEU A 110 9.61 -1.43 -14.95
CA LEU A 110 10.87 -0.76 -14.62
C LEU A 110 11.78 -1.61 -13.73
N PHE A 111 11.23 -2.34 -12.75
CA PHE A 111 12.02 -3.21 -11.86
C PHE A 111 12.40 -4.56 -12.48
N ASN A 112 11.59 -5.10 -13.39
CA ASN A 112 11.84 -6.38 -14.09
C ASN A 112 12.56 -6.22 -15.43
N SER A 113 12.60 -5.01 -16.01
CA SER A 113 13.39 -4.76 -17.21
C SER A 113 14.86 -4.98 -16.84
N PRO A 114 15.56 -5.93 -17.48
CA PRO A 114 17.00 -5.96 -17.36
C PRO A 114 17.50 -4.65 -17.94
N ILE A 115 18.20 -3.85 -17.12
CA ILE A 115 19.10 -2.80 -17.62
C ILE A 115 20.02 -3.37 -18.69
#